data_AF-A0A654EJJ6-F1
#
_entry.id   AF-A0A654EJJ6-F1
#
_cell.length_a   1.000
_cell.length_b   1.000
_cell.length_c   1.000
_cell.angle_alpha   90.00
_cell.angle_beta   90.00
_cell.angle_gamma   90.00
#
_symmetry.space_group_name_H-M   'P 1'
#
loop_
_entity.id
_entity.type
_entity.pdbx_description
1 polymer ?
#
loop_
_entity_poly.entity_id
_entity_poly.type
_entity_poly.pdbx_seq_one_letter_code
_entity_poly.pdbx_strand_id
1 'polypeptide(L)'
;MWVLEDVEKEEWTRYAYTLRPENKVEDNDYVYVVGATASGEIVFAKQNAYKPFYVFYFSAERNTLLSVEIQGVGEEWFYHNVYYFVDHVEDLRFDVMKTTYAVTSRSPPKQSTSTSSRDNH
;
A
#
# COMPACT_ATOMS: atom_id res chain seq x y z
N MET A 1 -20.84 -2.57 15.35
CA MET A 1 -19.60 -3.17 15.87
C MET A 1 -19.89 -3.82 17.20
N TRP A 2 -19.29 -4.97 17.48
CA TRP A 2 -19.36 -5.60 18.79
C TRP A 2 -17.97 -5.54 19.42
N VAL A 3 -17.91 -5.11 20.68
CA VAL A 3 -16.67 -5.05 21.47
C VAL A 3 -16.81 -6.04 22.61
N LEU A 4 -15.81 -6.89 22.78
CA LEU A 4 -15.69 -7.78 23.92
C LEU A 4 -15.04 -7.00 25.06
N GLU A 5 -15.84 -6.65 26.07
CA GLU A 5 -15.38 -5.84 27.22
C GLU A 5 -14.60 -6.70 28.21
N ASP A 6 -15.09 -7.92 28.43
CA ASP A 6 -14.52 -8.87 29.37
C ASP A 6 -14.58 -10.28 28.77
N VAL A 7 -13.41 -10.86 28.54
CA VAL A 7 -13.24 -12.19 27.95
C VAL A 7 -13.69 -13.30 28.93
N GLU A 8 -13.45 -13.12 30.22
CA GLU A 8 -13.78 -14.14 31.24
C GLU A 8 -15.28 -14.22 31.48
N LYS A 9 -15.95 -13.06 31.44
CA LYS A 9 -17.41 -12.97 31.60
C LYS A 9 -18.18 -13.11 30.29
N GLU A 10 -17.49 -13.15 29.16
CA GLU A 10 -18.09 -13.22 27.83
C GLU A 10 -19.04 -12.03 27.57
N GLU A 11 -18.68 -10.84 28.06
CA GLU A 11 -19.50 -9.64 28.00
C GLU A 11 -19.26 -8.86 26.71
N TRP A 12 -20.31 -8.68 25.91
CA TRP A 12 -20.26 -7.99 24.62
C TRP A 12 -21.11 -6.72 24.61
N THR A 13 -20.52 -5.61 24.19
CA THR A 13 -21.23 -4.35 23.95
C THR A 13 -21.42 -4.11 22.46
N ARG A 14 -22.65 -3.75 22.07
CA ARG A 14 -22.98 -3.38 20.69
C ARG A 14 -22.91 -1.87 20.51
N TYR A 15 -22.03 -1.44 19.59
CA TYR A 15 -21.92 -0.05 19.15
C TYR A 15 -22.50 0.13 17.74
N ALA A 16 -23.32 1.16 17.58
CA ALA A 16 -23.82 1.61 16.30
C ALA A 16 -23.22 2.98 15.99
N TYR A 17 -22.59 3.10 14.83
CA TYR A 17 -21.96 4.33 14.36
C TYR A 17 -22.65 4.79 13.09
N THR A 18 -22.99 6.06 13.04
CA THR A 18 -23.57 6.68 11.84
C THR A 18 -22.45 7.28 11.02
N LEU A 19 -22.20 6.72 9.85
CA LEU A 19 -21.33 7.33 8.85
C LEU A 19 -22.10 8.46 8.19
N ARG A 20 -21.48 9.63 8.07
CA ARG A 20 -22.13 10.79 7.46
C ARG A 20 -22.07 10.71 5.92
N PRO A 21 -23.04 11.32 5.21
CA PRO A 21 -23.07 11.31 3.74
C PRO A 21 -21.79 11.86 3.10
N GLU A 22 -21.11 12.83 3.74
CA GLU A 22 -19.90 13.45 3.20
C GLU A 22 -18.72 12.48 3.10
N ASN A 23 -18.80 11.32 3.76
CA ASN A 23 -17.73 10.34 3.79
C ASN A 23 -17.65 9.49 2.50
N LYS A 24 -18.60 9.62 1.58
CA LYS A 24 -18.64 8.91 0.27
C LYS A 24 -18.55 7.38 0.36
N VAL A 25 -18.87 6.80 1.51
CA VAL A 25 -18.81 5.34 1.70
C VAL A 25 -19.89 4.65 0.87
N GLU A 26 -21.07 5.25 0.78
CA GLU A 26 -22.20 4.74 -0.01
C GLU A 26 -21.91 4.75 -1.52
N ASP A 27 -21.06 5.67 -1.99
CA ASP A 27 -20.62 5.76 -3.39
C ASP A 27 -19.54 4.71 -3.73
N ASN A 28 -19.11 3.91 -2.76
CA ASN A 28 -18.09 2.89 -2.93
C ASN A 28 -18.71 1.49 -2.77
N ASP A 29 -18.88 0.80 -3.90
CA ASP A 29 -19.30 -0.59 -3.90
C ASP A 29 -18.28 -1.46 -3.13
N TYR A 30 -18.78 -2.29 -2.21
CA TYR A 30 -18.04 -3.35 -1.52
C TYR A 30 -16.73 -2.90 -0.85
N VAL A 31 -16.87 -2.18 0.27
CA VAL A 31 -15.74 -1.84 1.15
C VAL A 31 -15.60 -2.88 2.26
N TYR A 32 -14.37 -3.33 2.52
CA TYR A 32 -14.06 -4.36 3.51
C TYR A 32 -13.10 -3.83 4.57
N VAL A 33 -13.14 -4.43 5.77
CA VAL A 33 -12.08 -4.22 6.78
C VAL A 33 -10.79 -4.84 6.25
N VAL A 34 -9.75 -4.03 6.12
CA VAL A 34 -8.43 -4.46 5.62
C VAL A 34 -7.35 -4.48 6.70
N GLY A 35 -7.67 -3.98 7.89
CA GLY A 35 -6.80 -4.03 9.06
C GLY A 35 -7.12 -2.94 10.08
N ALA A 36 -6.20 -2.73 11.01
CA ALA A 36 -6.24 -1.65 11.98
C ALA A 36 -4.86 -1.02 12.14
N THR A 37 -4.80 0.28 12.41
CA THR A 37 -3.55 1.00 12.70
C THR A 37 -3.11 0.74 14.14
N ALA A 38 -1.83 1.00 14.46
CA ALA A 38 -1.35 0.97 15.84
C ALA A 38 -2.09 1.94 16.78
N SER A 39 -2.67 3.01 16.24
CA SER A 39 -3.53 3.97 16.95
C SER A 39 -4.97 3.51 17.13
N GLY A 40 -5.34 2.32 16.64
CA GLY A 40 -6.66 1.72 16.84
C GLY A 40 -7.72 2.18 15.83
N GLU A 41 -7.33 2.79 14.71
CA GLU A 41 -8.26 3.10 13.64
C GLU A 41 -8.54 1.85 12.80
N ILE A 42 -9.80 1.57 12.54
CA ILE A 42 -10.22 0.48 11.65
C ILE A 42 -10.11 0.99 10.21
N VAL A 43 -9.38 0.26 9.38
CA VAL A 43 -9.15 0.64 7.99
C VAL A 43 -10.09 -0.12 7.08
N PHE A 44 -10.77 0.60 6.19
CA PHE A 44 -11.64 0.03 5.17
C PHE A 44 -11.17 0.41 3.77
N ALA A 45 -11.25 -0.54 2.83
CA ALA A 45 -10.97 -0.27 1.42
C ALA A 45 -11.61 -1.32 0.49
N LYS A 46 -11.61 -1.05 -0.83
CA LYS A 46 -12.11 -1.97 -1.87
C LYS A 46 -11.12 -3.11 -2.14
N GLN A 47 -11.58 -4.28 -2.56
CA GLN A 47 -10.64 -5.35 -2.97
C GLN A 47 -10.00 -5.10 -4.35
N ASN A 48 -10.66 -4.32 -5.20
CA ASN A 48 -10.24 -4.04 -6.56
C ASN A 48 -9.84 -2.58 -6.73
N ALA A 49 -8.73 -2.35 -7.44
CA ALA A 49 -8.21 -1.02 -7.75
C ALA A 49 -8.84 -0.48 -9.03
N TYR A 50 -9.86 0.36 -8.91
CA TYR A 50 -10.43 1.18 -9.99
C TYR A 50 -10.89 2.52 -9.45
N LYS A 51 -10.99 3.53 -10.33
CA LYS A 51 -11.42 4.87 -9.93
C LYS A 51 -12.93 4.94 -9.65
N PRO A 52 -13.37 5.71 -8.63
CA PRO A 52 -12.54 6.31 -7.59
C PRO A 52 -12.12 5.25 -6.56
N PHE A 53 -10.89 5.37 -6.07
CA PHE A 53 -10.33 4.45 -5.08
C PHE A 53 -10.08 5.17 -3.76
N TYR A 54 -10.84 4.80 -2.74
CA TYR A 54 -10.76 5.38 -1.41
C TYR A 54 -10.24 4.37 -0.39
N VAL A 55 -9.46 4.87 0.56
CA VAL A 55 -9.13 4.20 1.82
C VAL A 55 -9.76 5.01 2.95
N PHE A 56 -10.46 4.33 3.85
CA PHE A 56 -11.16 4.96 4.96
C PHE A 56 -10.52 4.58 6.29
N TYR A 57 -10.35 5.55 7.19
CA TYR A 57 -9.83 5.35 8.54
C TYR A 57 -10.91 5.74 9.55
N PHE A 58 -11.37 4.77 10.33
CA PHE A 58 -12.43 4.98 11.31
C PHE A 58 -11.89 4.94 12.73
N SER A 59 -12.09 6.00 13.49
CA SER A 59 -11.81 6.04 14.93
C SER A 59 -13.11 5.81 15.69
N ALA A 60 -13.21 4.65 16.36
CA ALA A 60 -14.35 4.29 17.19
C ALA A 60 -14.49 5.19 18.42
N GLU A 61 -13.36 5.60 19.02
CA GLU A 61 -13.32 6.50 20.17
C GLU A 61 -13.87 7.88 19.83
N ARG A 62 -13.50 8.42 18.66
CA ARG A 62 -13.90 9.76 18.22
C ARG A 62 -15.20 9.75 17.42
N ASN A 63 -15.65 8.57 17.01
CA ASN A 63 -16.74 8.40 16.04
C ASN A 63 -16.54 9.25 14.77
N THR A 64 -15.33 9.18 14.22
CA THR A 64 -14.94 9.92 13.02
C THR A 64 -14.49 8.97 11.94
N LEU A 65 -14.85 9.27 10.70
CA LEU A 65 -14.37 8.59 9.51
C LEU A 65 -13.58 9.58 8.65
N LEU A 66 -12.35 9.23 8.31
CA LEU A 66 -11.53 9.96 7.35
C LEU A 66 -11.53 9.20 6.03
N SER A 67 -11.85 9.89 4.93
CA SER A 67 -11.82 9.33 3.57
C SER A 67 -10.62 9.89 2.82
N VAL A 68 -9.74 9.02 2.32
CA VAL A 68 -8.54 9.39 1.56
C VAL A 68 -8.64 8.81 0.15
N GLU A 69 -8.64 9.68 -0.86
CA GLU A 69 -8.63 9.26 -2.25
C GLU A 69 -7.20 8.94 -2.69
N ILE A 70 -6.98 7.71 -3.17
CA ILE A 70 -5.69 7.33 -3.77
C ILE A 70 -5.76 7.64 -5.26
N GLN A 71 -4.92 8.59 -5.67
CA GLN A 71 -4.76 8.97 -7.07
C GLN A 71 -3.85 7.96 -7.80
N GLY A 72 -3.93 7.94 -9.14
CA GLY A 72 -3.06 7.10 -9.97
C GLY A 72 -3.51 5.64 -10.11
N VAL A 73 -4.67 5.27 -9.58
CA VAL A 73 -5.30 3.97 -9.82
C VAL A 73 -5.84 3.90 -11.25
N GLY A 74 -5.68 2.75 -11.93
CA GLY A 74 -6.06 2.54 -13.34
C GLY A 74 -7.56 2.73 -13.61
N GLU A 75 -7.92 2.86 -14.89
CA GLU A 75 -9.31 2.98 -15.33
C GLU A 75 -10.10 1.66 -15.15
N GLU A 76 -11.44 1.79 -15.12
CA GLU A 76 -12.48 0.81 -14.73
C GLU A 76 -12.36 -0.63 -15.27
N TRP A 77 -11.50 -0.89 -16.26
CA TRP A 77 -11.56 -2.12 -17.05
C TRP A 77 -10.51 -3.17 -16.67
N PHE A 78 -9.65 -2.88 -15.69
CA PHE A 78 -8.70 -3.86 -15.15
C PHE A 78 -8.89 -4.01 -13.64
N TYR A 79 -9.52 -5.12 -13.23
CA TYR A 79 -9.62 -5.51 -11.83
C TYR A 79 -8.23 -5.91 -11.32
N HIS A 80 -7.45 -4.93 -10.87
CA HIS A 80 -6.22 -5.20 -10.15
C HIS A 80 -6.58 -5.54 -8.70
N ASN A 81 -6.19 -6.73 -8.26
CA ASN A 81 -6.30 -7.11 -6.85
C ASN A 81 -5.39 -6.20 -6.02
N VAL A 82 -5.94 -5.68 -4.92
CA VAL A 82 -5.18 -4.87 -3.96
C VAL A 82 -4.87 -5.70 -2.73
N TYR A 83 -3.60 -5.66 -2.31
CA TYR A 83 -3.15 -6.24 -1.05
C TYR A 83 -2.78 -5.13 -0.08
N TYR A 84 -3.32 -5.24 1.14
CA TYR A 84 -3.16 -4.22 2.18
C TYR A 84 -2.21 -4.73 3.25
N PHE A 85 -1.20 -3.92 3.55
CA PHE A 85 -0.29 -4.12 4.67
C PHE A 85 -0.45 -2.90 5.59
N VAL A 86 -1.52 -2.91 6.39
CA VAL A 86 -1.80 -1.81 7.32
C VAL A 86 -0.69 -1.77 8.38
N ASP A 87 -0.21 -0.56 8.70
CA ASP A 87 0.86 -0.33 9.67
C ASP A 87 2.21 -0.99 9.27
N HIS A 88 2.43 -1.19 7.98
CA HIS A 88 3.71 -1.70 7.49
C HIS A 88 4.83 -0.68 7.69
N VAL A 89 5.94 -1.12 8.29
CA VAL A 89 7.18 -0.35 8.43
C VAL A 89 8.27 -1.00 7.60
N GLU A 90 8.79 -0.26 6.63
CA GLU A 90 9.91 -0.69 5.80
C GLU A 90 11.25 -0.47 6.53
N ASP A 91 12.15 -1.46 6.47
CA ASP A 91 13.55 -1.30 6.87
C ASP A 91 14.39 -0.97 5.63
N LEU A 92 14.67 0.31 5.42
CA LEU A 92 15.44 0.81 4.26
C LEU A 92 16.96 0.69 4.42
N ARG A 93 17.45 -0.33 5.12
CA ARG A 93 18.90 -0.58 5.23
C ARG A 93 19.49 -0.95 3.86
N PHE A 94 20.10 0.04 3.22
CA PHE A 94 20.88 -0.17 2.00
C PHE A 94 22.23 -0.81 2.37
N ASP A 95 22.49 -2.03 1.90
CA ASP A 95 23.81 -2.67 1.94
C ASP A 95 24.76 -1.94 0.97
N VAL A 96 25.23 -0.75 1.34
CA VAL A 96 26.21 0.06 0.58
C VAL A 96 27.47 -0.75 0.23
N MET A 97 27.79 -1.75 1.05
CA MET A 97 28.96 -2.60 0.86
C MET A 97 28.89 -3.44 -0.41
N LYS A 98 27.71 -3.98 -0.80
CA LYS A 98 27.56 -4.78 -2.03
C LYS A 98 27.75 -3.95 -3.30
N THR A 99 27.30 -2.70 -3.29
CA THR A 99 27.48 -1.78 -4.43
C THR A 99 28.95 -1.47 -4.66
N THR A 100 29.74 -1.34 -3.59
CA THR A 100 31.18 -1.06 -3.70
C THR A 100 31.93 -2.24 -4.35
N TYR A 101 31.67 -3.49 -3.93
CA TYR A 101 32.29 -4.67 -4.58
C TYR A 101 31.91 -4.82 -6.07
N ALA A 102 30.67 -4.49 -6.44
CA ALA A 102 30.22 -4.53 -7.83
C ALA A 102 30.87 -3.43 -8.70
N VAL A 103 31.14 -2.26 -8.11
CA VAL A 103 31.84 -1.16 -8.79
C VAL A 103 33.33 -1.46 -8.96
N THR A 104 33.99 -2.04 -7.94
CA THR A 104 35.42 -2.36 -8.00
C THR A 104 35.74 -3.62 -8.83
N SER A 105 34.79 -4.56 -8.97
CA SER A 105 34.99 -5.78 -9.78
C SER A 105 34.78 -5.61 -11.29
N ARG A 106 34.21 -4.47 -11.75
CA ARG A 106 34.16 -4.14 -13.18
C ARG A 106 35.53 -3.63 -13.64
N SER A 107 36.39 -4.54 -14.09
CA SER A 107 37.61 -4.17 -14.80
C SER A 107 37.30 -3.35 -16.06
N PRO A 108 38.11 -2.32 -16.42
CA PRO A 108 37.86 -1.50 -17.60
C PRO A 108 37.79 -2.35 -18.88
N PRO A 109 36.92 -2.01 -19.85
CA PRO A 109 36.82 -2.77 -21.10
C PRO A 109 38.16 -2.69 -21.85
N LYS A 110 38.73 -3.85 -22.20
CA LYS A 110 39.91 -3.92 -23.08
C LYS A 110 39.50 -3.39 -24.46
N GLN A 111 40.06 -2.25 -24.87
CA GLN A 111 39.97 -1.78 -26.25
C GLN A 111 40.83 -2.69 -27.13
N SER A 112 40.21 -3.44 -28.02
CA SER A 112 40.89 -4.14 -29.12
C SER A 112 40.91 -3.21 -30.33
N THR A 113 42.08 -2.65 -30.65
CA THR A 113 42.28 -1.84 -31.86
C THR A 113 42.58 -2.76 -33.03
N SER A 114 41.65 -2.91 -33.97
CA SER A 114 41.88 -3.61 -35.24
C SER A 114 42.38 -2.61 -36.28
N THR A 115 43.68 -2.59 -36.56
CA THR A 115 44.25 -1.88 -37.71
C THR A 115 43.99 -2.67 -38.99
N SER A 116 43.18 -2.10 -39.90
CA SER A 116 43.01 -2.58 -41.28
C SER A 116 44.01 -1.84 -42.17
N SER A 117 44.96 -2.57 -42.74
CA SER A 117 45.82 -2.10 -43.83
C SER A 117 45.07 -2.24 -45.17
N ARG A 118 44.94 -1.13 -45.90
CA ARG A 118 44.51 -1.10 -47.30
C ARG A 118 45.77 -1.16 -48.17
N ASP A 119 45.92 -2.25 -48.92
CA ASP A 119 46.83 -2.31 -50.07
C ASP A 119 46.05 -1.89 -51.33
N ASN A 120 46.59 -0.89 -52.04
CA ASN A 120 46.13 -0.46 -53.36
C ASN A 120 47.04 -1.09 -54.43
N HIS A 121 46.42 -1.65 -55.47
CA HIS A 121 47.01 -1.79 -56.81
C HIS A 121 46.19 -0.98 -57.79
#